data_AF-A0A2M6WQ24-F1
#
_entry.id   AF-A0A2M6WQ24-F1
#
_cell.length_a   1.000
_cell.length_b   1.000
_cell.length_c   1.000
_cell.angle_alpha   90.00
_cell.angle_beta   90.00
_cell.angle_gamma   90.00
#
_symmetry.space_group_name_H-M   'P 1'
#
loop_
_entity.id
_entity.type
_entity.pdbx_description
1 polymer ?
#
loop_
_entity_poly.entity_id
_entity_poly.type
_entity_poly.pdbx_seq_one_letter_code
_entity_poly.pdbx_strand_id
1 'polypeptide(L)' 'MPYWMGLSAAGVGIHELPEWGRGIKEGSASLGKPVSHGCIRLGVGPAKKIYEWAEIGTEVKVY' A
#
# COMPACT_ATOMS: atom_id res chain seq x y z
N MET A 1 2.65 7.49 -4.14
CA MET A 1 2.15 6.21 -3.61
C MET A 1 1.58 5.41 -4.78
N PRO A 2 2.39 4.58 -5.44
CA PRO A 2 1.92 3.76 -6.55
C PRO A 2 0.87 2.73 -6.10
N TYR A 3 -0.05 2.36 -7.01
CA TYR A 3 -1.03 1.28 -6.84
C TYR A 3 -1.94 1.43 -5.61
N TRP A 4 -2.52 2.62 -5.45
CA TRP A 4 -3.40 2.94 -4.32
C TRP A 4 -4.76 2.23 -4.43
N MET A 5 -5.12 1.50 -3.38
CA MET A 5 -6.44 0.90 -3.20
C MET A 5 -7.04 1.36 -1.86
N GLY A 6 -8.03 2.24 -1.93
CA GLY A 6 -8.70 2.78 -0.74
C GLY A 6 -9.55 1.73 -0.02
N LEU A 7 -9.54 1.75 1.31
CA LEU A 7 -10.41 0.94 2.15
C LEU A 7 -11.58 1.77 2.69
N SER A 8 -12.48 1.13 3.45
CA SER A 8 -13.66 1.77 4.03
C SER A 8 -13.34 2.89 5.04
N ALA A 9 -12.16 2.83 5.68
CA ALA A 9 -11.68 3.91 6.53
C ALA A 9 -11.06 5.04 5.70
N ALA A 10 -11.55 6.26 5.91
CA ALA A 10 -11.05 7.44 5.21
C ALA A 10 -9.55 7.62 5.42
N GLY A 11 -8.81 7.76 4.31
CA GLY A 11 -7.35 7.95 4.34
C GLY A 11 -6.53 6.68 4.58
N VAL A 12 -7.16 5.51 4.70
CA VAL A 12 -6.48 4.21 4.84
C VAL A 12 -6.60 3.42 3.54
N GLY A 13 -5.50 2.80 3.14
CA GLY A 13 -5.46 2.01 1.92
C GLY A 13 -4.30 1.02 1.87
N ILE A 14 -4.32 0.19 0.83
CA ILE A 14 -3.22 -0.68 0.45
C ILE A 14 -2.45 0.01 -0.68
N HIS A 15 -1.13 0.10 -0.56
CA HIS A 15 -0.31 0.71 -1.60
C HIS A 15 1.15 0.23 -1.56
N GLU A 16 1.88 0.49 -2.63
CA GLU A 16 3.34 0.26 -2.66
C GLU A 16 4.09 1.23 -1.76
N LEU A 17 5.29 0.86 -1.31
CA LEU A 17 6.24 1.74 -0.63
C LEU A 17 6.21 3.17 -1.21
N PRO A 18 6.05 4.20 -0.35
CA PRO A 18 6.03 5.59 -0.76
C PRO A 18 7.23 5.95 -1.64
N GLU A 19 6.96 6.81 -2.61
CA GLU A 19 8.00 7.49 -3.38
C GLU A 19 8.11 8.91 -2.84
N TRP A 20 9.32 9.26 -2.42
CA TRP A 20 9.68 10.58 -1.95
C TRP A 20 10.13 11.44 -3.13
N GLY A 21 10.39 12.73 -2.86
CA GLY A 21 10.89 13.66 -3.87
C GLY A 21 12.03 13.06 -4.70
N ARG A 22 12.00 13.33 -6.02
CA ARG A 22 12.92 12.78 -7.02
C ARG A 22 12.81 11.26 -7.26
N GLY A 23 11.70 10.63 -6.88
CA GLY A 23 11.43 9.21 -7.19
C GLY A 23 12.17 8.22 -6.30
N ILE A 24 12.72 8.68 -5.17
CA ILE A 24 13.39 7.82 -4.20
C ILE A 24 12.33 6.98 -3.49
N LYS A 25 12.36 5.67 -3.66
CA LYS A 25 11.48 4.77 -2.91
C LYS A 25 11.91 4.68 -1.45
N GLU A 26 10.92 4.64 -0.56
CA GLU A 26 11.12 4.25 0.83
C GLU A 26 11.79 2.87 0.89
N GLY A 27 12.77 2.70 1.77
CA GLY A 27 13.48 1.43 1.91
C GLY A 27 12.59 0.33 2.45
N SER A 28 12.71 -0.88 1.90
CA SER A 28 11.95 -2.07 2.35
C SER A 28 12.17 -2.43 3.82
N ALA A 29 13.23 -1.90 4.45
CA ALA A 29 13.50 -2.04 5.88
C ALA A 29 12.42 -1.41 6.79
N SER A 30 11.48 -0.64 6.24
CA SER A 30 10.31 -0.12 6.97
C SER A 30 9.10 -1.07 6.96
N LEU A 31 9.09 -2.08 6.07
CA LEU A 31 8.02 -3.08 6.03
C LEU A 31 8.01 -3.90 7.32
N GLY A 32 6.81 -4.17 7.84
CA GLY A 32 6.62 -4.85 9.12
C GLY A 32 6.89 -3.97 10.36
N LYS A 33 7.18 -2.68 10.18
CA LYS A 33 7.34 -1.72 11.29
C LYS A 33 6.12 -0.78 11.38
N PRO A 34 5.76 -0.30 12.59
CA PRO A 34 4.60 0.56 12.80
C PRO A 34 4.86 2.01 12.35
N VAL A 35 5.01 2.24 11.04
CA VAL A 35 5.38 3.56 10.46
C VAL A 35 4.42 4.06 9.37
N SER A 36 3.29 3.38 9.16
CA SER A 36 2.40 3.61 8.02
C SER A 36 1.20 4.53 8.27
N HIS A 37 1.07 5.09 9.48
CA HIS A 37 -0.11 5.88 9.91
C HIS A 37 -1.46 5.18 9.64
N GLY A 38 -1.46 3.83 9.59
CA GLY A 38 -2.66 3.00 9.39
C GLY A 38 -2.74 2.30 8.03
N CYS A 39 -1.99 2.76 7.01
CA CYS A 39 -2.01 2.11 5.70
C CYS A 39 -1.33 0.73 5.71
N ILE A 40 -1.74 -0.16 4.81
CA ILE A 40 -1.08 -1.44 4.55
C ILE A 40 -0.07 -1.26 3.41
N ARG A 41 1.21 -1.19 3.77
CA ARG A 41 2.30 -0.97 2.79
C ARG A 41 2.82 -2.30 2.25
N LEU A 42 3.03 -2.35 0.94
CA LEU A 42 3.62 -3.48 0.24
C LEU A 42 4.93 -3.09 -0.43
N GLY A 43 5.84 -4.06 -0.53
CA GLY A 43 7.09 -3.89 -1.26
C GLY A 43 6.88 -3.69 -2.77
N VAL A 44 7.98 -3.45 -3.47
CA VAL A 44 7.97 -3.24 -4.92
C VAL A 44 7.53 -4.51 -5.65
N GLY A 45 6.47 -4.42 -6.46
CA GLY A 45 5.94 -5.53 -7.25
C GLY A 45 4.65 -6.14 -6.71
N PRO A 46 4.56 -6.63 -5.45
CA PRO A 46 3.32 -7.14 -4.88
C PRO A 46 2.15 -6.16 -4.95
N ALA A 47 2.39 -4.86 -4.76
CA ALA A 47 1.36 -3.84 -4.85
C ALA A 47 0.69 -3.79 -6.23
N LYS A 48 1.50 -3.82 -7.31
CA LYS A 48 1.01 -3.89 -8.69
C LYS A 48 0.18 -5.16 -8.92
N LYS A 49 0.69 -6.31 -8.48
CA LYS A 49 0.03 -7.61 -8.69
C LYS A 49 -1.39 -7.62 -8.12
N ILE A 50 -1.58 -7.13 -6.90
CA ILE A 50 -2.91 -7.12 -6.28
C ILE A 50 -3.80 -6.01 -6.85
N TYR A 51 -3.22 -4.88 -7.26
CA TYR A 51 -3.96 -3.79 -7.90
C TYR A 51 -4.55 -4.21 -9.24
N GLU A 52 -3.81 -5.02 -10.01
CA GLU A 52 -4.28 -5.57 -11.28
C GLU A 52 -5.22 -6.78 -11.11
N TRP A 53 -5.16 -7.47 -9.96
CA TRP A 53 -5.99 -8.63 -9.67
C TRP A 53 -7.33 -8.28 -9.01
N ALA A 54 -7.34 -7.31 -8.10
CA ALA A 54 -8.52 -6.97 -7.31
C ALA A 54 -9.44 -6.00 -8.06
N GLU A 55 -10.71 -6.37 -8.20
CA GLU A 55 -11.75 -5.47 -8.68
C GLU A 55 -12.24 -4.53 -7.56
N ILE A 56 -12.81 -3.38 -7.94
CA ILE A 56 -13.45 -2.47 -6.98
C ILE A 56 -14.59 -3.21 -6.27
N GLY A 57 -14.57 -3.19 -4.93
CA GLY A 57 -15.55 -3.92 -4.11
C GLY A 57 -15.06 -5.27 -3.60
N THR A 58 -13.84 -5.69 -3.95
CA THR A 58 -13.20 -6.89 -3.36
C THR A 58 -13.14 -6.74 -1.83
N GLU A 59 -13.65 -7.75 -1.11
CA GLU A 59 -13.67 -7.74 0.35
C GLU A 59 -12.24 -7.83 0.94
N VAL A 60 -11.93 -6.96 1.89
CA VAL A 60 -10.66 -6.96 2.64
C VAL A 60 -10.95 -7.11 4.12
N LYS A 61 -10.38 -8.15 4.75
CA LYS A 61 -10.49 -8.40 6.19
C LYS A 61 -9.14 -8.14 6.85
N VAL A 62 -9.12 -7.25 7.84
CA VAL A 62 -7.95 -6.89 8.64
C VAL A 62 -8.23 -7.34 10.08
N TYR A 63 -7.28 -8.06 10.69
CA TYR A 63 -7.40 -8.69 12.01
C TYR A 63 -6.30 -8.19 12.95
#